data_AF-A8P954-F1
#
_entry.id   AF-A8P954-F1
#
_cell.length_a   1.000
_cell.length_b   1.000
_cell.length_c   1.000
_cell.angle_alpha   90.00
_cell.angle_beta   90.00
_cell.angle_gamma   90.00
#
_symmetry.space_group_name_H-M   'P 1'
#
loop_
_entity.id
_entity.type
_entity.pdbx_description
1 polymer ?
#
loop_
_entity_poly.entity_id
_entity_poly.type
_entity_poly.pdbx_seq_one_letter_code
_entity_poly.pdbx_strand_id
1 'polypeptide(L)'
;MPACYRFTRPQLVFIGVCSAYLCQARLRGEEDAFLESFFRIYFSRYPLQRQHHPTIESEEYAREFITGRVRRRLHRGTVAFVGLRPLSDWKQLEGFSYRQWGKELNHLYAQLGLPPSPGSGPRPRKVRVNKH
;
A
#
# COMPACT_ATOMS: atom_id res chain seq x y z
N MET A 1 22.78 8.18 -11.27
CA MET A 1 21.73 7.32 -11.87
C MET A 1 21.01 6.61 -10.73
N PRO A 2 19.70 6.81 -10.50
CA PRO A 2 19.02 6.01 -9.49
C PRO A 2 19.04 4.57 -9.97
N ALA A 3 19.92 3.77 -9.36
CA ALA A 3 19.97 2.32 -9.54
C ALA A 3 18.54 1.77 -9.45
N CYS A 4 18.18 0.89 -10.38
CA CYS A 4 16.83 0.35 -10.60
C CYS A 4 15.98 0.28 -9.33
N TYR A 5 15.22 1.34 -9.03
CA TYR A 5 14.32 1.34 -7.87
C TYR A 5 13.33 0.19 -8.03
N ARG A 6 13.43 -0.82 -7.16
CA ARG A 6 12.60 -2.01 -7.23
C ARG A 6 11.64 -1.99 -6.07
N PHE A 7 10.35 -2.05 -6.38
CA PHE A 7 9.35 -2.16 -5.33
C PHE A 7 9.55 -3.46 -4.55
N THR A 8 9.61 -3.33 -3.23
CA THR A 8 9.53 -4.46 -2.32
C THR A 8 8.13 -5.06 -2.36
N ARG A 9 7.99 -6.32 -1.93
CA ARG A 9 6.68 -6.98 -1.85
C ARG A 9 5.68 -6.20 -0.97
N PRO A 10 6.06 -5.68 0.23
CA PRO A 10 5.17 -4.82 1.02
C PRO A 10 4.71 -3.55 0.29
N GLN A 11 5.60 -2.89 -0.46
CA GLN A 11 5.23 -1.71 -1.25
C GLN A 11 4.23 -2.05 -2.34
N LEU A 12 4.44 -3.17 -3.06
CA LEU A 12 3.50 -3.62 -4.10
C LEU A 12 2.12 -3.95 -3.53
N VAL A 13 2.08 -4.62 -2.39
CA VAL A 13 0.84 -4.95 -1.68
C VAL A 13 0.11 -3.68 -1.26
N PHE A 14 0.82 -2.73 -0.64
CA PHE A 14 0.26 -1.45 -0.22
C PHE A 14 -0.31 -0.67 -1.41
N ILE A 15 0.47 -0.53 -2.49
CA ILE A 15 0.02 0.16 -3.72
C ILE A 15 -1.23 -0.54 -4.29
N GLY A 16 -1.27 -1.87 -4.32
CA GLY A 16 -2.41 -2.63 -4.83
C GLY A 16 -3.70 -2.39 -4.05
N VAL A 17 -3.64 -2.41 -2.72
CA VAL A 17 -4.81 -2.09 -1.87
C VAL A 17 -5.23 -0.63 -2.10
N CYS A 18 -4.28 0.30 -2.14
CA CYS A 18 -4.56 1.71 -2.42
C CYS A 18 -5.15 1.96 -3.81
N SER A 19 -4.94 1.08 -4.80
CA SER A 19 -5.60 1.19 -6.10
C SER A 19 -7.12 1.04 -6.00
N ALA A 20 -7.63 0.19 -5.09
CA ALA A 20 -9.07 0.07 -4.86
C ALA A 20 -9.64 1.35 -4.20
N TYR A 21 -8.88 1.96 -3.28
CA TYR A 21 -9.25 3.25 -2.70
C TYR A 21 -9.18 4.41 -3.69
N LEU A 22 -8.23 4.38 -4.63
CA LEU A 22 -8.18 5.34 -5.72
C LEU A 22 -9.44 5.25 -6.59
N CYS A 23 -9.94 4.04 -6.89
CA CYS A 23 -11.24 3.87 -7.56
C CYS A 23 -12.38 4.49 -6.75
N GLN A 24 -12.42 4.25 -5.43
CA GLN A 24 -13.43 4.85 -4.54
C GLN A 24 -13.37 6.39 -4.55
N ALA A 25 -12.18 6.98 -4.44
CA ALA A 25 -11.98 8.43 -4.46
C ALA A 25 -12.36 9.04 -5.82
N ARG A 26 -12.00 8.38 -6.93
CA ARG A 26 -12.37 8.78 -8.30
C ARG A 26 -13.88 8.87 -8.50
N LEU A 27 -14.62 7.86 -8.03
CA LEU A 27 -16.08 7.85 -8.12
C LEU A 27 -16.73 9.02 -7.36
N ARG A 28 -16.00 9.64 -6.42
CA ARG A 28 -16.46 10.78 -5.61
C ARG A 28 -15.86 12.12 -6.04
N GLY A 29 -15.02 12.14 -7.07
CA GLY A 29 -14.28 13.36 -7.47
C GLY A 29 -13.20 13.79 -6.47
N GLU A 30 -12.76 12.90 -5.58
CA GLU A 30 -11.79 13.18 -4.51
C GLU A 30 -10.37 12.65 -4.84
N GLU A 31 -10.04 12.45 -6.12
CA GLU A 31 -8.77 11.83 -6.55
C GLU A 31 -7.54 12.59 -6.06
N ASP A 32 -7.51 13.93 -6.20
CA ASP A 32 -6.34 14.72 -5.83
C ASP A 32 -6.07 14.69 -4.31
N ALA A 33 -7.14 14.82 -3.51
CA ALA A 33 -7.06 14.72 -2.05
C ALA A 33 -6.58 13.33 -1.60
N PHE A 34 -7.04 12.28 -2.28
CA PHE A 34 -6.55 10.94 -2.05
C PHE A 34 -5.07 10.80 -2.40
N LEU A 35 -4.62 11.31 -3.57
CA LEU A 35 -3.23 11.20 -4.00
C LEU A 35 -2.28 11.92 -3.04
N GLU A 36 -2.65 13.10 -2.57
CA GLU A 36 -1.88 13.86 -1.58
C GLU A 36 -1.69 13.03 -0.29
N SER A 37 -2.80 12.55 0.28
CA SER A 37 -2.78 11.72 1.50
C SER A 37 -2.00 10.41 1.28
N PHE A 38 -2.22 9.75 0.15
CA PHE A 38 -1.53 8.52 -0.21
C PHE A 38 0.00 8.71 -0.25
N PHE A 39 0.50 9.77 -0.91
CA PHE A 39 1.94 10.01 -0.99
C PHE A 39 2.54 10.38 0.37
N ARG A 40 1.81 11.11 1.21
CA ARG A 40 2.20 11.38 2.60
C ARG A 40 2.39 10.07 3.38
N ILE A 41 1.41 9.17 3.32
CA ILE A 41 1.48 7.85 3.99
C ILE A 41 2.60 7.00 3.38
N TYR A 42 2.73 6.99 2.06
CA TYR A 42 3.72 6.18 1.36
C TYR A 42 5.15 6.52 1.80
N PHE A 43 5.53 7.80 1.77
CA PHE A 43 6.87 8.23 2.16
C PHE A 43 7.10 8.17 3.67
N SER A 44 6.06 8.26 4.49
CA SER A 44 6.15 7.99 5.94
C SER A 44 6.49 6.51 6.22
N ARG A 45 5.88 5.58 5.48
CA ARG A 45 6.12 4.13 5.65
C ARG A 45 7.37 3.62 4.97
N TYR A 46 7.74 4.23 3.85
CA TYR A 46 8.87 3.83 3.02
C TYR A 46 9.79 5.04 2.80
N PRO A 47 10.46 5.51 3.87
CA PRO A 47 11.30 6.70 3.80
C PRO A 47 12.48 6.48 2.86
N LEU A 48 12.88 7.54 2.17
CA LEU A 48 14.11 7.55 1.40
C LEU A 48 15.29 7.51 2.37
N GLN A 49 16.21 6.58 2.15
CA GLN A 49 17.37 6.47 3.02
C GLN A 49 18.39 7.55 2.63
N ARG A 50 18.62 8.51 3.52
CA ARG A 50 19.56 9.63 3.30
C ARG A 50 20.97 9.19 2.93
N GLN A 51 21.41 8.01 3.39
CA GLN A 51 22.70 7.43 2.97
C GLN A 51 22.82 7.16 1.46
N HIS A 52 21.69 7.03 0.75
CA HIS A 52 21.64 6.87 -0.70
C HIS A 52 21.36 8.19 -1.45
N HIS A 53 21.02 9.25 -0.70
CA HIS A 53 20.63 10.56 -1.20
C HIS A 53 21.27 11.65 -0.33
N PRO A 54 22.59 11.86 -0.46
CA PRO A 54 23.37 12.67 0.48
C PRO A 54 23.07 14.17 0.37
N THR A 55 22.49 14.63 -0.74
CA THR A 55 22.10 16.04 -0.95
C THR A 55 20.59 16.19 -1.03
N ILE A 56 20.08 17.38 -0.66
CA ILE A 56 18.67 17.73 -0.77
C ILE A 56 18.17 17.51 -2.20
N GLU A 57 18.91 18.02 -3.20
CA GLU A 57 18.59 17.86 -4.62
C GLU A 57 18.49 16.38 -5.04
N SER A 58 19.38 15.52 -4.51
CA SER A 58 19.35 14.08 -4.80
C SER A 58 18.17 13.36 -4.14
N GLU A 59 17.73 13.84 -2.97
CA GLU A 59 16.55 13.33 -2.26
C GLU A 59 15.27 13.76 -3.00
N GLU A 60 15.18 15.02 -3.41
CA GLU A 60 14.07 15.58 -4.19
C GLU A 60 13.92 14.87 -5.54
N TYR A 61 15.00 14.74 -6.30
CA TYR A 61 14.99 14.01 -7.57
C TYR A 61 14.54 12.55 -7.39
N ALA A 62 15.01 11.87 -6.33
CA ALA A 62 14.58 10.51 -6.03
C ALA A 62 13.10 10.46 -5.65
N ARG A 63 12.62 11.44 -4.88
CA ARG A 63 11.21 11.55 -4.48
C ARG A 63 10.31 11.73 -5.69
N GLU A 64 10.65 12.62 -6.61
CA GLU A 64 9.91 12.83 -7.86
C GLU A 64 9.90 11.57 -8.72
N PHE A 65 11.08 10.96 -8.90
CA PHE A 65 11.22 9.73 -9.68
C PHE A 65 10.36 8.58 -9.11
N ILE A 66 10.42 8.37 -7.80
CA ILE A 66 9.64 7.33 -7.11
C ILE A 66 8.15 7.66 -7.16
N THR A 67 7.77 8.93 -6.95
CA THR A 67 6.38 9.41 -7.07
C THR A 67 5.80 9.06 -8.43
N GLY A 68 6.51 9.36 -9.52
CA GLY A 68 6.08 9.02 -10.87
C GLY A 68 5.95 7.50 -11.11
N ARG A 69 6.81 6.67 -10.50
CA ARG A 69 6.69 5.21 -10.60
C ARG A 69 5.54 4.65 -9.77
N VAL A 70 5.38 5.12 -8.55
CA VAL A 70 4.30 4.73 -7.64
C VAL A 70 2.95 5.13 -8.24
N ARG A 71 2.82 6.38 -8.72
CA ARG A 71 1.61 6.89 -9.37
C ARG A 71 1.20 6.01 -10.55
N ARG A 72 2.14 5.72 -11.47
CA ARG A 72 1.89 4.81 -12.60
C ARG A 72 1.45 3.42 -12.15
N ARG A 73 2.05 2.88 -11.08
CA ARG A 73 1.66 1.56 -10.56
C ARG A 73 0.28 1.59 -9.92
N LEU A 74 -0.04 2.63 -9.16
CA LEU A 74 -1.32 2.86 -8.51
C LEU A 74 -2.45 2.92 -9.53
N HIS A 75 -2.28 3.71 -10.60
CA HIS A 75 -3.25 3.80 -11.69
C HIS A 75 -3.35 2.52 -12.52
N ARG A 76 -2.24 1.81 -12.77
CA ARG A 76 -2.33 0.49 -13.42
C ARG A 76 -3.13 -0.51 -12.58
N GLY A 77 -2.99 -0.43 -11.26
CA GLY A 77 -3.78 -1.24 -10.34
C GLY A 77 -5.27 -0.94 -10.47
N THR A 78 -5.70 0.29 -10.75
CA THR A 78 -7.15 0.56 -10.86
C THR A 78 -7.84 -0.31 -11.90
N VAL A 79 -7.14 -0.76 -12.95
CA VAL A 79 -7.69 -1.70 -13.96
C VAL A 79 -7.99 -3.08 -13.36
N ALA A 80 -7.07 -3.61 -12.55
CA ALA A 80 -7.25 -4.92 -11.90
C ALA A 80 -8.19 -4.87 -10.69
N PHE A 81 -8.40 -3.68 -10.13
CA PHE A 81 -9.20 -3.44 -8.93
C PHE A 81 -10.50 -2.67 -9.24
N VAL A 82 -10.90 -2.55 -10.52
CA VAL A 82 -12.18 -1.96 -10.92
C VAL A 82 -13.31 -2.74 -10.27
N GLY A 83 -14.24 -2.03 -9.64
CA GLY A 83 -15.43 -2.63 -9.02
C GLY A 83 -15.19 -3.27 -7.66
N LEU A 84 -13.93 -3.38 -7.22
CA LEU A 84 -13.66 -3.82 -5.86
C LEU A 84 -14.05 -2.74 -4.86
N ARG A 85 -14.64 -3.17 -3.75
CA ARG A 85 -15.07 -2.30 -2.67
C ARG A 85 -14.14 -2.50 -1.47
N PRO A 86 -13.31 -1.51 -1.11
CA PRO A 86 -12.63 -1.52 0.17
C PRO A 86 -13.65 -1.57 1.32
N LEU A 87 -13.28 -2.14 2.48
CA LEU A 87 -14.19 -2.18 3.63
C LEU A 87 -14.45 -0.78 4.20
N SER A 88 -13.44 0.08 4.14
CA SER A 88 -13.46 1.39 4.78
C SER A 88 -13.46 2.54 3.76
N ASP A 89 -13.56 3.75 4.29
CA ASP A 89 -13.34 4.98 3.53
C ASP A 89 -11.84 5.24 3.33
N TRP A 90 -11.44 5.73 2.15
CA TRP A 90 -10.04 6.08 1.87
C TRP A 90 -9.47 7.13 2.86
N LYS A 91 -10.32 7.99 3.45
CA LYS A 91 -9.90 8.98 4.45
C LYS A 91 -9.36 8.34 5.73
N GLN A 92 -9.66 7.07 5.97
CA GLN A 92 -9.21 6.34 7.17
C GLN A 92 -7.82 5.71 7.01
N LEU A 93 -7.22 5.76 5.82
CA LEU A 93 -5.96 5.08 5.52
C LEU A 93 -4.80 5.47 6.44
N GLU A 94 -4.77 6.71 6.92
CA GLU A 94 -3.73 7.20 7.86
C GLU A 94 -3.77 6.48 9.21
N GLY A 95 -4.97 6.15 9.68
CA GLY A 95 -5.18 5.51 10.98
C GLY A 95 -4.98 3.99 10.98
N PHE A 96 -4.68 3.39 9.84
CA PHE A 96 -4.66 1.93 9.72
C PHE A 96 -3.41 1.31 10.33
N SER A 97 -3.62 0.51 11.37
CA SER A 97 -2.66 -0.46 11.88
C SER A 97 -2.33 -1.54 10.83
N TYR A 98 -1.19 -2.21 10.99
CA TYR A 98 -0.81 -3.33 10.13
C TYR A 98 -1.87 -4.45 10.06
N ARG A 99 -2.60 -4.68 11.17
CA ARG A 99 -3.70 -5.65 11.21
C ARG A 99 -4.89 -5.23 10.34
N GLN A 100 -5.25 -3.94 10.37
CA GLN A 100 -6.32 -3.40 9.51
C GLN A 100 -5.95 -3.51 8.03
N TRP A 101 -4.70 -3.21 7.67
CA TRP A 101 -4.19 -3.44 6.31
C TRP A 101 -4.31 -4.90 5.88
N GLY A 102 -4.01 -5.86 6.76
CA GLY A 102 -4.18 -7.28 6.48
C GLY A 102 -5.64 -7.67 6.24
N LYS A 103 -6.58 -7.10 6.99
CA LYS A 103 -8.02 -7.32 6.78
C LYS A 103 -8.51 -6.77 5.45
N GLU A 104 -8.13 -5.55 5.11
CA GLU A 104 -8.48 -4.92 3.83
C GLU A 104 -7.93 -5.69 2.64
N LEU A 105 -6.65 -6.09 2.71
CA LEU A 105 -6.03 -6.91 1.68
C LEU A 105 -6.77 -8.24 1.47
N ASN A 106 -7.08 -8.96 2.55
CA ASN A 106 -7.81 -10.22 2.45
C ASN A 106 -9.23 -10.01 1.92
N HIS A 107 -9.90 -8.90 2.27
CA HIS A 107 -11.21 -8.58 1.75
C HIS A 107 -11.19 -8.35 0.23
N LEU A 108 -10.21 -7.58 -0.26
CA LEU A 108 -10.01 -7.38 -1.70
C LEU A 108 -9.64 -8.68 -2.41
N TYR A 109 -8.81 -9.53 -1.79
CA TYR A 109 -8.47 -10.85 -2.34
C TYR A 109 -9.68 -11.76 -2.45
N ALA A 110 -10.55 -11.78 -1.43
CA ALA A 110 -11.78 -12.56 -1.47
C ALA A 110 -12.70 -12.13 -2.63
N GLN A 111 -12.81 -10.83 -2.91
CA GLN A 111 -13.58 -10.34 -4.07
C GLN A 111 -12.96 -10.75 -5.42
N LEU A 112 -11.64 -10.96 -5.47
CA LEU A 112 -10.92 -11.44 -6.64
C LEU A 112 -10.88 -12.99 -6.73
N GLY A 113 -11.49 -13.71 -5.79
CA GLY A 113 -11.39 -15.17 -5.71
C GLY A 113 -9.99 -15.68 -5.37
N LEU A 114 -9.14 -14.84 -4.78
CA LEU A 114 -7.77 -15.18 -4.41
C LEU A 114 -7.67 -15.69 -2.97
N PRO A 115 -6.73 -16.61 -2.67
CA PRO A 115 -6.50 -17.07 -1.31
C PRO A 115 -5.97 -15.92 -0.42
N PRO A 116 -6.27 -15.94 0.89
CA PRO A 116 -5.82 -14.90 1.82
C PRO A 116 -4.30 -14.81 1.87
N SER A 117 -3.77 -13.61 2.10
CA SER A 117 -2.32 -13.38 2.12
C SER A 117 -1.66 -14.17 3.26
N PRO A 118 -0.57 -14.92 3.01
CA PRO A 118 0.13 -15.66 4.04
C PRO A 118 0.73 -14.68 5.07
N GLY A 119 0.18 -14.68 6.28
CA GLY A 119 0.62 -13.82 7.40
C GLY A 119 -0.45 -12.90 8.00
N SER A 120 -1.65 -12.82 7.40
CA SER A 120 -2.78 -12.03 7.93
C SER A 120 -3.73 -12.83 8.84
N GLY A 121 -3.52 -14.14 8.98
CA GLY A 121 -4.24 -14.99 9.94
C GLY A 121 -3.72 -14.85 11.38
N PRO A 122 -4.54 -15.13 12.40
CA PRO A 122 -4.05 -15.23 13.77
C PRO A 122 -2.92 -16.27 13.82
N ARG A 123 -1.78 -15.91 14.42
CA ARG A 123 -0.70 -16.88 14.66
C ARG A 123 -1.32 -18.05 15.41
N PRO A 124 -1.09 -19.31 14.99
CA PRO A 124 -1.54 -20.45 15.77
C PRO A 124 -0.97 -20.29 17.18
N ARG A 125 -1.89 -20.23 18.15
CA ARG A 125 -1.54 -20.18 19.58
C ARG A 125 -0.72 -21.44 19.82
N LYS A 126 0.56 -21.31 20.17
CA LYS A 126 1.36 -22.47 20.59
C LYS A 126 0.65 -23.07 21.80
N VAL A 127 -0.11 -24.13 21.60
CA VAL A 127 -0.63 -24.95 22.69
C VAL A 127 0.61 -25.56 23.32
N ARG A 128 1.00 -25.05 24.49
CA ARG A 128 1.97 -25.73 25.34
C ARG A 128 1.31 -27.05 25.73
N VAL A 129 1.69 -28.13 25.06
CA VAL A 129 1.44 -29.48 25.55
C VAL A 129 2.35 -29.66 26.74
N ASN A 130 1.82 -29.50 27.95
CA ASN A 130 2.48 -29.96 29.16
C ASN A 130 2.52 -31.49 29.07
N LYS A 131 3.72 -32.04 28.91
CA LYS A 131 3.95 -33.47 29.18
C LYS A 131 4.05 -33.60 30.71
N HIS A 132 3.08 -34.28 31.29
CA HIS A 132 3.20 -34.89 32.62
C HIS A 132 4.08 -36.13 32.55
#